data_AF-A0A918H9B8-F1
#
_entry.id   AF-A0A918H9B8-F1
#
_cell.length_a   1.000
_cell.length_b   1.000
_cell.length_c   1.000
_cell.angle_alpha   90.00
_cell.angle_beta   90.00
_cell.angle_gamma   90.00
#
_symmetry.space_group_name_H-M   'P 1'
#
loop_
_entity.id
_entity.type
_entity.pdbx_description
1 polymer ?
#
loop_
_entity_poly.entity_id
_entity_poly.type
_entity_poly.pdbx_seq_one_letter_code
_entity_poly.pdbx_strand_id
1 'polypeptide(L)'
;MPDTTTTRTWQLTPHTLATIDDQIDQDGIYAKGYWEFVDGKNTVTGLRIGTGETRVVARFGDWITRHPNGRYTVHEQPQPDA
;
A
#
# COMPACT_ATOMS: atom_id res chain seq x y z
N MET A 1 4.17 2.25 22.84
CA MET A 1 4.61 1.03 22.15
C MET A 1 3.67 0.83 20.98
N PRO A 2 4.13 0.71 19.72
CA PRO A 2 3.24 0.38 18.62
C PRO A 2 2.57 -0.98 18.90
N ASP A 3 1.29 -1.10 18.59
CA ASP A 3 0.53 -2.34 18.78
C ASP A 3 1.00 -3.36 17.73
N THR A 4 2.00 -4.16 18.09
CA THR A 4 2.62 -5.19 17.23
C THR A 4 1.79 -6.47 17.18
N THR A 5 0.54 -6.46 17.67
CA THR A 5 -0.20 -7.70 17.94
C THR A 5 -1.30 -8.00 16.94
N THR A 6 -1.73 -7.03 16.12
CA THR A 6 -2.95 -7.16 15.32
C THR A 6 -2.66 -7.10 13.82
N THR A 7 -3.12 -8.12 13.09
CA THR A 7 -3.25 -8.09 11.64
C THR A 7 -4.35 -7.12 11.24
N ARG A 8 -4.05 -6.19 10.33
CA ARG A 8 -5.05 -5.29 9.75
C ARG A 8 -4.97 -5.33 8.24
N THR A 9 -6.12 -5.32 7.59
CA THR A 9 -6.22 -5.38 6.14
C THR A 9 -7.16 -4.30 5.65
N TRP A 10 -6.73 -3.57 4.61
CA TRP A 10 -7.51 -2.50 3.98
C TRP A 10 -7.44 -2.63 2.47
N GLN A 11 -8.52 -2.28 1.78
CA GLN A 11 -8.46 -2.04 0.35
C GLN A 11 -7.81 -0.67 0.11
N LEU A 12 -6.84 -0.61 -0.79
CA LEU A 12 -6.22 0.63 -1.23
C LEU A 12 -7.14 1.31 -2.23
N THR A 13 -7.63 2.49 -1.87
CA THR A 13 -8.46 3.35 -2.69
C THR A 13 -7.94 4.79 -2.55
N PRO A 14 -8.35 5.72 -3.42
CA PRO A 14 -7.99 7.13 -3.23
C PRO A 14 -8.41 7.69 -1.87
N HIS A 15 -9.49 7.17 -1.28
CA HIS A 15 -10.02 7.61 0.01
C HIS A 15 -9.29 6.99 1.20
N THR A 16 -8.81 5.75 1.07
CA THR A 16 -8.11 5.04 2.16
C THR A 16 -6.60 5.26 2.14
N LEU A 17 -6.04 5.81 1.05
CA LEU A 17 -4.60 6.02 0.87
C LEU A 17 -3.98 6.79 2.04
N ALA A 18 -4.55 7.93 2.43
CA ALA A 18 -3.99 8.76 3.50
C ALA A 18 -3.94 8.01 4.85
N THR A 19 -5.03 7.32 5.21
CA THR A 19 -5.09 6.52 6.45
C THR A 19 -4.08 5.37 6.46
N ILE A 20 -3.87 4.73 5.32
CA ILE A 20 -2.90 3.63 5.19
C ILE A 20 -1.47 4.18 5.27
N ASP A 21 -1.19 5.31 4.62
CA ASP A 21 0.10 6.01 4.65
C ASP A 21 0.46 6.44 6.08
N ASP A 22 -0.47 7.09 6.79
CA ASP A 22 -0.29 7.47 8.20
C ASP A 22 0.04 6.27 9.10
N GLN A 23 -0.60 5.13 8.87
CA GLN A 23 -0.31 3.90 9.64
C GLN A 23 1.08 3.35 9.33
N ILE A 24 1.52 3.41 8.07
CA ILE A 24 2.85 2.97 7.65
C ILE A 24 3.94 3.89 8.24
N ASP A 25 3.68 5.20 8.25
CA ASP A 25 4.57 6.18 8.88
C ASP A 25 4.66 5.97 10.40
N GLN A 26 3.56 5.64 11.07
CA GLN A 26 3.56 5.27 12.49
C GLN A 26 4.37 4.01 12.79
N ASP A 27 4.46 3.09 11.84
CA ASP A 27 5.31 1.89 11.95
C ASP A 27 6.80 2.20 11.65
N GLY A 28 7.12 3.44 11.27
CA GLY A 28 8.48 3.87 10.93
C GLY A 28 8.97 3.34 9.58
N ILE A 29 8.03 2.97 8.70
CA ILE A 29 8.32 2.44 7.37
C ILE A 29 8.09 3.54 6.36
N TYR A 30 8.98 3.66 5.37
CA TYR A 30 8.82 4.64 4.31
C TYR A 30 7.72 4.24 3.34
N ALA A 31 6.75 5.12 3.07
CA ALA A 31 5.81 4.99 1.96
C ALA A 31 5.88 6.18 1.00
N LYS A 32 5.44 5.96 -0.25
CA LYS A 32 5.27 7.01 -1.24
C LYS A 32 4.22 6.61 -2.26
N GLY A 33 3.45 7.58 -2.76
CA GLY A 33 2.60 7.37 -3.93
C GLY A 33 3.35 6.71 -5.09
N TYR A 34 2.73 5.70 -5.69
CA TYR A 34 3.20 5.04 -6.89
C TYR A 34 2.61 5.76 -8.11
N TRP A 35 3.49 6.31 -8.94
CA TRP A 35 3.12 7.14 -10.08
C TRP A 35 3.36 6.38 -11.38
N GLU A 36 2.36 6.36 -12.24
CA GLU A 36 2.41 5.77 -13.57
C GLU A 36 1.94 6.80 -14.61
N PHE A 37 2.37 6.59 -15.84
CA PHE A 37 1.91 7.40 -16.98
C PHE A 37 0.69 6.73 -17.59
N VAL A 38 -0.50 7.26 -17.30
CA VAL A 38 -1.80 6.74 -17.77
C VAL A 38 -2.44 7.82 -18.63
N ASP A 39 -2.88 7.46 -19.82
CA ASP A 39 -3.57 8.34 -20.78
C ASP A 39 -2.86 9.68 -21.02
N GLY A 40 -1.53 9.65 -21.16
CA GLY A 40 -0.75 10.86 -21.45
C GLY A 40 -0.42 11.72 -20.21
N LYS A 41 -0.72 11.25 -18.99
CA LYS A 41 -0.55 12.01 -17.75
C LYS A 41 0.09 11.19 -16.64
N ASN A 42 1.01 11.82 -15.90
CA ASN A 42 1.49 11.29 -14.62
C ASN A 42 0.35 11.26 -13.60
N THR A 43 -0.02 10.07 -13.18
CA THR A 43 -1.15 9.79 -12.30
C THR A 43 -0.68 8.91 -11.15
N VAL A 44 -1.10 9.21 -9.92
CA VAL A 44 -0.93 8.28 -8.81
C VAL A 44 -1.88 7.13 -9.05
N THR A 45 -1.36 5.92 -9.14
CA THR A 45 -2.14 4.69 -9.35
C THR A 45 -2.10 3.78 -8.14
N GLY A 46 -1.32 4.11 -7.12
CA GLY A 46 -1.19 3.29 -5.93
C GLY A 46 -0.22 3.81 -4.87
N LEU A 47 0.26 2.90 -4.04
CA LEU A 47 1.16 3.15 -2.93
C LEU A 47 2.36 2.18 -2.98
N ARG A 48 3.56 2.72 -2.83
CA ARG A 48 4.81 1.98 -2.69
C ARG A 48 5.21 1.97 -1.22
N ILE A 49 5.41 0.79 -0.66
CA ILE A 49 5.70 0.58 0.76
C ILE A 49 7.11 -0.01 0.90
N GLY A 50 7.94 0.63 1.73
CA GLY A 50 9.34 0.28 1.98
C GLY A 50 10.34 0.95 1.03
N THR A 51 11.60 0.51 1.12
CA THR A 51 12.73 1.01 0.32
C THR A 51 13.50 -0.16 -0.32
N GLY A 52 14.32 0.13 -1.34
CA GLY A 52 15.17 -0.87 -1.99
C GLY A 52 14.41 -1.93 -2.78
N GLU A 53 15.00 -3.11 -2.90
CA GLU A 53 14.48 -4.25 -3.68
C GLU A 53 13.33 -4.98 -2.98
N THR A 54 13.24 -4.87 -1.65
CA THR A 54 12.20 -5.52 -0.84
C THR A 54 10.91 -4.72 -0.74
N ARG A 55 10.81 -3.59 -1.43
CA ARG A 55 9.61 -2.76 -1.44
C ARG A 55 8.46 -3.50 -2.11
N VAL A 56 7.24 -3.27 -1.64
CA VAL A 56 6.01 -3.73 -2.28
C VAL A 56 5.26 -2.56 -2.88
N VAL A 57 4.49 -2.81 -3.92
CA VAL A 57 3.64 -1.81 -4.58
C VAL A 57 2.22 -2.37 -4.61
N ALA A 58 1.27 -1.59 -4.11
CA ALA A 58 -0.16 -1.85 -4.22
C ALA A 58 -0.78 -0.82 -5.16
N ARG A 59 -1.61 -1.25 -6.09
CA ARG A 59 -2.43 -0.38 -6.95
C ARG A 59 -3.78 -0.11 -6.30
N PHE A 60 -4.47 0.93 -6.75
CA PHE A 60 -5.85 1.14 -6.35
C PHE A 60 -6.72 -0.07 -6.73
N GLY A 61 -7.48 -0.57 -5.76
CA GLY A 61 -8.24 -1.83 -5.84
C GLY A 61 -7.60 -2.97 -5.04
N ASP A 62 -6.27 -3.00 -4.93
CA ASP A 62 -5.54 -4.03 -4.20
C ASP A 62 -5.80 -3.96 -2.69
N TRP A 63 -5.49 -5.05 -1.99
CA TRP A 63 -5.59 -5.14 -0.55
C TRP A 63 -4.21 -5.14 0.09
N ILE A 64 -4.02 -4.28 1.08
CA ILE A 64 -2.79 -4.18 1.87
C ILE A 64 -3.06 -4.81 3.23
N THR A 65 -2.24 -5.80 3.59
CA THR A 65 -2.26 -6.44 4.91
C THR A 65 -1.01 -6.06 5.70
N ARG A 66 -1.21 -5.40 6.85
CA ARG A 66 -0.19 -5.20 7.89
C ARG A 66 -0.15 -6.44 8.77
N HIS A 67 1.03 -7.03 8.91
CA HIS A 67 1.28 -8.19 9.77
C HIS A 67 1.77 -7.75 11.16
N PRO A 68 1.55 -8.56 12.21
CA PRO A 68 2.04 -8.28 13.57
C PRO A 68 3.55 -8.00 13.66
N ASN A 69 4.34 -8.62 12.77
CA ASN A 69 5.79 -8.43 12.69
C ASN A 69 6.22 -7.10 12.01
N GLY A 70 5.29 -6.18 11.74
CA GLY A 70 5.55 -4.91 11.07
C GLY A 70 5.77 -5.01 9.56
N ARG A 71 5.60 -6.20 8.95
CA ARG A 71 5.67 -6.35 7.50
C ARG A 71 4.34 -6.06 6.84
N TYR A 72 4.41 -5.72 5.57
CA TYR A 72 3.25 -5.48 4.72
C TYR A 72 3.25 -6.47 3.55
N THR A 73 2.07 -7.00 3.22
CA THR A 73 1.85 -7.76 1.98
C THR A 73 0.73 -7.15 1.17
N VAL A 74 0.80 -7.34 -0.14
CA VAL A 74 -0.21 -6.90 -1.10
C VAL A 74 -0.91 -8.13 -1.66
N HIS A 75 -2.23 -8.08 -1.71
CA HIS A 75 -3.06 -9.04 -2.40
C HIS A 75 -3.76 -8.31 -3.54
N GLU A 76 -3.44 -8.71 -4.76
CA GLU A 76 -4.02 -8.10 -5.95
C GLU A 76 -5.53 -8.34 -5.97
N GLN A 77 -6.29 -7.32 -6.36
CA GLN A 77 -7.70 -7.56 -6.68
C GLN A 77 -7.75 -8.57 -7.85
N PRO A 78 -8.70 -9.53 -7.88
CA PRO A 78 -8.94 -10.31 -9.08
C PRO A 78 -9.20 -9.34 -10.23
N GLN A 79 -8.24 -9.23 -11.14
CA GLN A 79 -8.40 -8.45 -12.34
C GLN A 79 -9.33 -9.29 -13.23
N PRO A 80 -10.50 -8.76 -13.67
CA PRO A 80 -11.28 -9.47 -14.65
C PRO A 80 -10.39 -9.73 -15.86
N ASP A 81 -10.33 -10.98 -16.32
CA ASP A 81 -9.60 -11.35 -17.53
C ASP A 81 -9.98 -10.37 -18.65
N ALA A 82 -8.98 -9.69 -19.19
CA ALA A 82 -9.13 -8.68 -20.24
C ALA A 82 -9.59 -9.29 -21.57
#